data_AF-A0A9D5Z4F8-F1
#
_entry.id   AF-A0A9D5Z4F8-F1
#
_cell.length_a   1.000
_cell.length_b   1.000
_cell.length_c   1.000
_cell.angle_alpha   90.00
_cell.angle_beta   90.00
_cell.angle_gamma   90.00
#
_symmetry.space_group_name_H-M   'P 1'
#
loop_
_entity.id
_entity.type
_entity.pdbx_description
1 polymer ?
#
loop_
_entity_poly.entity_id
_entity_poly.type
_entity_poly.pdbx_seq_one_letter_code
_entity_poly.pdbx_strand_id
1 'polypeptide(L)'
;MTKLITASVLAFERNLDVSDAVFSQLNSADANPIATPVKVKEKSVRGTISNRLKSAISADPVKLDAEIEKANLQTVDVAMLDSNNDTLQVNFSCKVLPFNGSPSVCNDQDYQIAVEQVVASYLDEHSMVELARRYATNIVNARWLWRNRIGSESIQVTVKCKLDGNIQQIALDNTRTMSLRNFDEQSEGKSEGIKQITDWIVSGLKGDAFIMLQVEAKAYVGTGQEVYPSQE
;
A
#
# COMPACT_ATOMS: atom_id res chain seq x y z
N MET A 1 -43.94 15.56 6.70
CA MET A 1 -42.47 15.52 6.85
C MET A 1 -41.87 16.32 5.73
N THR A 2 -40.96 17.24 6.05
CA THR A 2 -40.14 17.95 5.06
C THR A 2 -39.37 16.93 4.24
N LYS A 3 -39.23 17.17 2.93
CA LYS A 3 -38.45 16.30 2.05
C LYS A 3 -36.99 16.33 2.53
N LEU A 4 -36.42 15.16 2.84
CA LEU A 4 -35.00 15.04 3.18
C LEU A 4 -34.16 15.54 2.01
N ILE A 5 -33.23 16.45 2.28
CA ILE A 5 -32.29 16.99 1.31
C ILE A 5 -30.87 16.62 1.73
N THR A 6 -29.97 16.49 0.76
CA THR A 6 -28.55 16.22 1.04
C THR A 6 -27.92 17.44 1.74
N ALA A 7 -27.19 17.19 2.82
CA ALA A 7 -26.38 18.20 3.49
C ALA A 7 -25.40 18.86 2.51
N SER A 8 -25.27 20.19 2.57
CA SER A 8 -24.31 20.91 1.72
C SER A 8 -22.88 20.89 2.26
N VAL A 9 -22.70 20.51 3.52
CA VAL A 9 -21.42 20.25 4.17
C VAL A 9 -21.52 18.94 4.93
N LEU A 10 -20.71 17.96 4.53
CA LEU A 10 -20.62 16.65 5.16
C LEU A 10 -19.17 16.16 5.08
N ALA A 11 -18.60 15.72 6.20
CA ALA A 11 -17.23 15.21 6.27
C ALA A 11 -17.11 13.99 7.18
N PHE A 12 -16.21 13.08 6.82
CA PHE A 12 -15.84 11.90 7.60
C PHE A 12 -14.32 11.84 7.76
N GLU A 13 -13.87 11.33 8.90
CA GLU A 13 -12.45 11.01 9.11
C GLU A 13 -12.13 9.61 8.60
N ARG A 14 -10.87 9.36 8.26
CA ARG A 14 -10.42 8.02 7.85
C ARG A 14 -10.34 7.08 9.05
N ASN A 15 -10.76 5.83 8.89
CA ASN A 15 -10.66 4.82 9.95
C ASN A 15 -9.42 3.91 9.83
N LEU A 16 -8.79 3.86 8.67
CA LEU A 16 -7.49 3.21 8.49
C LEU A 16 -6.43 4.29 8.34
N ASP A 17 -5.66 4.51 9.41
CA ASP A 17 -4.61 5.53 9.45
C ASP A 17 -3.24 4.85 9.28
N VAL A 18 -2.72 4.93 8.06
CA VAL A 18 -1.51 4.25 7.60
C VAL A 18 -0.34 5.22 7.63
N SER A 19 0.79 4.81 8.22
CA SER A 19 2.04 5.59 8.20
C SER A 19 2.77 5.43 6.87
N ASP A 20 3.76 6.30 6.63
CA ASP A 20 4.71 6.09 5.54
C ASP A 20 5.43 4.73 5.69
N ALA A 21 5.75 4.15 4.55
CA ALA A 21 6.47 2.88 4.46
C ALA A 21 7.97 3.14 4.28
N VAL A 22 8.78 2.64 5.21
CA VAL A 22 10.23 2.87 5.22
C VAL A 22 10.94 1.71 4.50
N PHE A 23 11.86 2.07 3.61
CA PHE A 23 12.65 1.11 2.83
C PHE A 23 14.02 0.87 3.49
N SER A 24 14.26 -0.39 3.82
CA SER A 24 15.55 -0.91 4.26
C SER A 24 16.01 -2.05 3.34
N GLN A 25 17.26 -2.44 3.45
CA GLN A 25 17.88 -3.47 2.64
C GLN A 25 18.56 -4.51 3.53
N LEU A 26 18.55 -5.75 3.07
CA LEU A 26 19.09 -6.93 3.75
C LEU A 26 19.84 -7.80 2.73
N ASN A 27 20.83 -8.55 3.23
CA ASN A 27 21.45 -9.67 2.53
C ASN A 27 20.81 -10.97 3.02
N SER A 28 20.11 -11.69 2.15
CA SER A 28 19.43 -12.93 2.52
C SER A 28 20.37 -14.07 2.92
N ALA A 29 21.64 -14.00 2.53
CA ALA A 29 22.66 -15.00 2.87
C ALA A 29 23.20 -14.87 4.31
N ASP A 30 22.98 -13.72 4.96
CA ASP A 30 23.46 -13.49 6.32
C ASP A 30 22.57 -14.23 7.34
N ALA A 31 23.18 -14.95 8.28
CA ALA A 31 22.44 -15.66 9.34
C ALA A 31 21.68 -14.70 10.26
N ASN A 32 22.21 -13.50 10.47
CA ASN A 32 21.61 -12.42 11.27
C ASN A 32 21.67 -11.12 10.46
N PRO A 33 20.80 -10.96 9.46
CA PRO A 33 20.90 -9.82 8.54
C PRO A 33 20.56 -8.52 9.27
N ILE A 34 21.41 -7.51 9.10
CA ILE A 34 21.22 -6.19 9.71
C ILE A 34 20.55 -5.27 8.69
N ALA A 35 19.35 -4.78 9.02
CA ALA A 35 18.63 -3.82 8.19
C ALA A 35 19.40 -2.49 8.11
N THR A 36 19.70 -2.04 6.90
CA THR A 36 20.25 -0.71 6.65
C THR A 36 19.31 0.07 5.74
N PRO A 37 19.22 1.41 5.82
CA PRO A 37 18.28 2.18 5.01
C PRO A 37 18.65 2.12 3.52
N VAL A 38 17.63 2.08 2.65
CA VAL A 38 17.83 2.35 1.22
C VAL A 38 17.94 3.86 1.03
N LYS A 39 19.02 4.32 0.38
CA LYS A 39 19.25 5.74 0.14
C LYS A 39 18.83 6.13 -1.27
N VAL A 40 18.19 7.29 -1.38
CA VAL A 40 18.04 7.99 -2.66
C VAL A 40 19.38 8.59 -3.06
N LYS A 41 19.77 8.41 -4.31
CA LYS A 41 21.02 8.87 -4.92
C LYS A 41 20.68 9.58 -6.23
N GLU A 42 21.38 10.65 -6.55
CA GLU A 42 21.27 11.28 -7.86
C GLU A 42 22.13 10.53 -8.90
N LYS A 43 21.64 10.43 -10.13
CA LYS A 43 22.45 10.02 -11.28
C LYS A 43 22.18 10.91 -12.49
N SER A 44 23.22 11.19 -13.26
CA SER A 44 23.08 11.84 -14.56
C SER A 44 22.68 10.84 -15.64
N VAL A 45 21.69 11.20 -16.44
CA VAL A 45 21.17 10.41 -17.56
C VAL A 45 21.25 11.26 -18.82
N ARG A 46 21.84 10.72 -19.88
CA ARG A 46 21.73 11.29 -21.23
C ARG A 46 20.55 10.63 -21.93
N GLY A 47 19.39 11.27 -21.83
CA GLY A 47 18.17 10.81 -22.48
C GLY A 47 18.22 10.99 -24.00
N THR A 48 17.30 10.31 -24.68
CA THR A 48 16.97 10.53 -26.09
C THR A 48 15.71 11.39 -26.20
N ILE A 49 15.50 12.03 -27.35
CA ILE A 49 14.23 12.69 -27.67
C ILE A 49 13.25 11.62 -28.15
N SER A 50 12.40 11.13 -27.23
CA SER A 50 11.46 10.02 -27.47
C SER A 50 9.99 10.42 -27.39
N ASN A 51 9.69 11.70 -27.15
CA ASN A 51 8.34 12.22 -27.18
C ASN A 51 7.85 12.42 -28.63
N ARG A 52 6.53 12.45 -28.80
CA ARG A 52 5.93 12.80 -30.08
C ARG A 52 6.32 14.23 -30.47
N LEU A 53 7.01 14.39 -31.60
CA LEU A 53 7.40 15.68 -32.14
C LEU A 53 6.26 16.32 -32.94
N LYS A 54 6.28 17.66 -33.05
CA LYS A 54 5.32 18.41 -33.87
C LYS A 54 5.55 18.08 -35.35
N SER A 55 4.48 18.03 -36.14
CA SER A 55 4.52 17.68 -37.56
C SER A 55 5.48 18.53 -38.40
N ALA A 56 5.65 19.82 -38.04
CA ALA A 56 6.58 20.72 -38.72
C ALA A 56 8.06 20.32 -38.58
N ILE A 57 8.39 19.51 -37.57
CA ILE A 57 9.73 18.96 -37.33
C ILE A 57 9.80 17.53 -37.88
N SER A 58 8.79 16.69 -37.59
CA SER A 58 8.82 15.28 -37.98
C SER A 58 8.62 15.02 -39.48
N ALA A 59 8.08 15.97 -40.25
CA ALA A 59 7.88 15.83 -41.69
C ALA A 59 9.11 16.21 -42.53
N ASP A 60 10.11 16.84 -41.92
CA ASP A 60 11.36 17.26 -42.57
C ASP A 60 12.52 16.42 -42.00
N PRO A 61 13.08 15.48 -42.78
CA PRO A 61 14.13 14.58 -42.30
C PRO A 61 15.34 15.31 -41.69
N VAL A 62 15.74 16.45 -42.27
CA VAL A 62 16.91 17.21 -41.78
C VAL A 62 16.61 17.85 -40.43
N LYS A 63 15.41 18.39 -40.24
CA LYS A 63 14.99 18.95 -38.94
C LYS A 63 14.77 17.88 -37.89
N LEU A 64 14.26 16.71 -38.29
CA LEU A 64 14.10 15.57 -37.42
C LEU A 64 15.45 15.09 -36.88
N ASP A 65 16.41 14.85 -37.78
CA ASP A 65 17.76 14.39 -37.42
C ASP A 65 18.44 15.39 -36.47
N ALA A 66 18.39 16.69 -36.80
CA ALA A 66 18.95 17.73 -35.95
C ALA A 66 18.29 17.83 -34.56
N GLU A 67 17.00 17.48 -34.44
CA GLU A 67 16.29 17.53 -33.15
C GLU A 67 16.60 16.30 -32.28
N ILE A 68 16.66 15.10 -32.87
CA ILE A 68 16.92 13.85 -32.12
C ILE A 68 18.38 13.72 -31.68
N GLU A 69 19.31 14.36 -32.38
CA GLU A 69 20.74 14.38 -32.02
C GLU A 69 21.04 15.27 -30.81
N LYS A 70 20.13 16.17 -30.43
CA LYS A 70 20.31 17.04 -29.27
C LYS A 70 20.48 16.22 -28.00
N ALA A 71 21.57 16.48 -27.26
CA ALA A 71 21.78 15.86 -25.97
C ALA A 71 20.71 16.31 -24.97
N ASN A 72 19.91 15.38 -24.48
CA ASN A 72 18.94 15.60 -23.41
C ASN A 72 19.57 15.17 -22.08
N LEU A 73 20.46 16.01 -21.54
CA LEU A 73 21.13 15.74 -20.26
C LEU A 73 20.16 16.04 -19.11
N GLN A 74 19.99 15.06 -18.23
CA GLN A 74 19.09 15.12 -17.07
C GLN A 74 19.80 14.59 -15.84
N THR A 75 19.39 15.05 -14.67
CA THR A 75 19.73 14.42 -13.39
C THR A 75 18.44 13.87 -12.81
N VAL A 76 18.48 12.64 -12.33
CA VAL A 76 17.32 11.96 -11.74
C VAL A 76 17.69 11.33 -10.41
N ASP A 77 16.71 11.24 -9.54
CA ASP A 77 16.81 10.48 -8.29
C ASP A 77 16.55 9.00 -8.55
N VAL A 78 17.36 8.15 -7.90
CA VAL A 78 17.21 6.69 -7.91
C VAL A 78 17.40 6.10 -6.52
N ALA A 79 16.73 4.98 -6.27
CA ALA A 79 16.95 4.16 -5.10
C ALA A 79 17.32 2.75 -5.56
N MET A 80 18.44 2.22 -5.06
CA MET A 80 18.93 0.88 -5.41
C MET A 80 19.42 0.19 -4.14
N LEU A 81 19.28 -1.12 -4.09
CA LEU A 81 19.99 -1.91 -3.09
C LEU A 81 21.50 -1.78 -3.32
N ASP A 82 22.28 -1.94 -2.26
CA ASP A 82 23.74 -2.02 -2.37
C ASP A 82 24.15 -3.39 -2.95
N SER A 83 25.36 -3.46 -3.49
CA SER A 83 25.84 -4.60 -4.28
C SER A 83 26.01 -5.92 -3.50
N ASN A 84 25.79 -5.91 -2.19
CA ASN A 84 25.81 -7.08 -1.32
C ASN A 84 24.42 -7.40 -0.72
N ASN A 85 23.39 -6.59 -1.02
CA ASN A 85 22.03 -6.78 -0.53
C ASN A 85 21.11 -7.14 -1.69
N ASP A 86 20.23 -8.11 -1.46
CA ASP A 86 19.32 -8.69 -2.45
C ASP A 86 17.84 -8.59 -2.07
N THR A 87 17.57 -8.15 -0.84
CA THR A 87 16.24 -8.14 -0.24
C THR A 87 15.86 -6.74 0.16
N LEU A 88 14.75 -6.25 -0.41
CA LEU A 88 14.08 -5.03 0.02
C LEU A 88 13.19 -5.36 1.21
N GLN A 89 13.44 -4.72 2.35
CA GLN A 89 12.57 -4.74 3.52
C GLN A 89 11.74 -3.46 3.54
N VAL A 90 10.42 -3.59 3.64
CA VAL A 90 9.51 -2.44 3.74
C VAL A 90 8.65 -2.60 4.98
N ASN A 91 8.63 -1.58 5.84
CA ASN A 91 7.82 -1.59 7.06
C ASN A 91 6.93 -0.35 7.18
N PHE A 92 5.73 -0.52 7.71
CA PHE A 92 4.81 0.57 8.07
C PHE A 92 3.87 0.12 9.19
N SER A 93 3.11 1.06 9.73
CA SER A 93 2.05 0.80 10.70
C SER A 93 0.69 1.23 10.17
N CYS A 94 -0.37 0.53 10.57
CA CYS A 94 -1.75 0.88 10.27
C CYS A 94 -2.56 0.83 11.56
N LYS A 95 -3.08 1.98 11.99
CA LYS A 95 -4.06 2.06 13.07
C LYS A 95 -5.45 1.86 12.51
N VAL A 96 -6.25 1.03 13.17
CA VAL A 96 -7.67 0.82 12.85
C VAL A 96 -8.50 1.54 13.91
N LEU A 97 -9.20 2.59 13.49
CA LEU A 97 -10.02 3.43 14.35
C LEU A 97 -11.49 2.97 14.31
N PRO A 98 -12.25 3.13 15.41
CA PRO A 98 -13.66 2.77 15.45
C PRO A 98 -14.46 3.48 14.35
N PHE A 99 -15.38 2.75 13.71
CA PHE A 99 -16.31 3.27 12.71
C PHE A 99 -17.74 3.01 13.18
N ASN A 100 -18.51 4.09 13.32
CA ASN A 100 -19.92 4.06 13.72
C ASN A 100 -20.84 4.80 12.74
N GLY A 101 -20.31 5.27 11.60
CA GLY A 101 -21.08 6.05 10.62
C GLY A 101 -21.33 7.51 11.00
N SER A 102 -20.80 8.01 12.11
CA SER A 102 -20.95 9.41 12.49
C SER A 102 -20.02 10.30 11.66
N PRO A 103 -20.55 11.37 11.03
CA PRO A 103 -19.72 12.37 10.36
C PRO A 103 -18.98 13.24 11.39
N SER A 104 -17.80 13.73 11.03
CA SER A 104 -17.08 14.73 11.83
C SER A 104 -17.69 16.12 11.68
N VAL A 105 -18.36 16.39 10.55
CA VAL A 105 -19.09 17.63 10.28
C VAL A 105 -20.33 17.31 9.46
N CYS A 106 -21.50 17.82 9.85
CA CYS A 106 -22.71 17.86 9.04
C CYS A 106 -23.47 19.16 9.30
N ASN A 107 -23.96 19.83 8.25
CA ASN A 107 -24.75 21.06 8.41
C ASN A 107 -26.28 20.85 8.41
N ASP A 108 -26.74 19.61 8.30
CA ASP A 108 -28.16 19.23 8.34
C ASP A 108 -28.34 18.04 9.31
N GLN A 109 -29.08 18.28 10.40
CA GLN A 109 -29.27 17.29 11.47
C GLN A 109 -30.18 16.13 11.02
N ASP A 110 -31.23 16.41 10.24
CA ASP A 110 -32.14 15.38 9.75
C ASP A 110 -31.40 14.45 8.77
N TYR A 111 -30.54 15.02 7.94
CA TYR A 111 -29.66 14.25 7.05
C TYR A 111 -28.63 13.42 7.82
N GLN A 112 -28.01 13.98 8.85
CA GLN A 112 -27.07 13.23 9.70
C GLN A 112 -27.76 12.01 10.35
N ILE A 113 -28.93 12.21 10.95
CA ILE A 113 -29.70 11.11 11.58
C ILE A 113 -30.01 10.02 10.55
N ALA A 114 -30.43 10.40 9.34
CA ALA A 114 -30.71 9.44 8.27
C ALA A 114 -29.46 8.64 7.85
N VAL A 115 -28.30 9.29 7.71
CA VAL A 115 -27.04 8.62 7.37
C VAL A 115 -26.63 7.64 8.47
N GLU A 116 -26.65 8.08 9.74
CA GLU A 116 -26.30 7.25 10.89
C GLU A 116 -27.23 6.02 11.00
N GLN A 117 -28.53 6.20 10.75
CA GLN A 117 -29.50 5.09 10.73
C GLN A 117 -29.22 4.08 9.62
N VAL A 118 -28.89 4.53 8.41
CA VAL A 118 -28.55 3.64 7.29
C VAL A 118 -27.28 2.87 7.59
N VAL A 119 -26.25 3.53 8.12
CA VAL A 119 -25.00 2.87 8.49
C VAL A 119 -25.22 1.86 9.62
N ALA A 120 -25.94 2.25 10.68
CA ALA A 120 -26.28 1.33 11.77
C ALA A 120 -27.02 0.08 11.25
N SER A 121 -28.02 0.26 10.38
CA SER A 121 -28.76 -0.84 9.77
C SER A 121 -27.85 -1.78 8.96
N TYR A 122 -26.92 -1.22 8.19
CA TYR A 122 -25.94 -2.00 7.43
C TYR A 122 -25.00 -2.80 8.36
N LEU A 123 -24.52 -2.17 9.44
CA LEU A 123 -23.61 -2.82 10.39
C LEU A 123 -24.31 -3.95 11.15
N ASP A 124 -25.59 -3.79 11.49
CA ASP A 124 -26.41 -4.82 12.14
C ASP A 124 -26.68 -6.02 11.20
N GLU A 125 -26.98 -5.76 9.92
CA GLU A 125 -27.32 -6.81 8.96
C GLU A 125 -26.09 -7.57 8.43
N HIS A 126 -25.01 -6.86 8.11
CA HIS A 126 -23.89 -7.41 7.34
C HIS A 126 -22.56 -7.47 8.10
N SER A 127 -22.43 -6.74 9.21
CA SER A 127 -21.14 -6.47 9.87
C SER A 127 -20.10 -5.83 8.93
N MET A 128 -18.85 -5.69 9.40
CA MET A 128 -17.72 -5.20 8.57
C MET A 128 -16.76 -6.30 8.12
N VAL A 129 -17.12 -7.57 8.32
CA VAL A 129 -16.22 -8.71 8.07
C VAL A 129 -15.75 -8.76 6.61
N GLU A 130 -16.64 -8.55 5.63
CA GLU A 130 -16.24 -8.60 4.21
C GLU A 130 -15.29 -7.47 3.82
N LEU A 131 -15.50 -6.25 4.36
CA LEU A 131 -14.59 -5.13 4.14
C LEU A 131 -13.23 -5.39 4.78
N ALA A 132 -13.23 -5.83 6.04
CA ALA A 132 -12.03 -6.18 6.78
C ALA A 132 -11.25 -7.31 6.10
N ARG A 133 -11.93 -8.31 5.55
CA ARG A 133 -11.33 -9.42 4.80
C ARG A 133 -10.59 -8.91 3.57
N ARG A 134 -11.18 -8.01 2.79
CA ARG A 134 -10.52 -7.41 1.62
C ARG A 134 -9.32 -6.54 2.00
N TYR A 135 -9.40 -5.81 3.11
CA TYR A 135 -8.24 -5.09 3.64
C TYR A 135 -7.12 -6.04 4.05
N ALA A 136 -7.43 -7.08 4.83
CA ALA A 136 -6.49 -8.11 5.24
C ALA A 136 -5.84 -8.80 4.03
N THR A 137 -6.61 -9.20 3.02
CA THR A 137 -6.07 -9.82 1.80
C THR A 137 -5.09 -8.89 1.08
N ASN A 138 -5.39 -7.59 0.99
CA ASN A 138 -4.49 -6.62 0.34
C ASN A 138 -3.22 -6.32 1.16
N ILE A 139 -3.29 -6.43 2.49
CA ILE A 139 -2.09 -6.39 3.34
C ILE A 139 -1.24 -7.63 3.07
N VAL A 140 -1.84 -8.83 3.09
CA VAL A 140 -1.14 -10.10 2.95
C VAL A 140 -0.54 -10.30 1.56
N ASN A 141 -1.26 -9.99 0.48
CA ASN A 141 -0.77 -10.18 -0.89
C ASN A 141 0.30 -9.17 -1.32
N ALA A 142 0.72 -8.28 -0.41
CA ALA A 142 1.71 -7.24 -0.61
C ALA A 142 1.40 -6.28 -1.76
N ARG A 143 0.10 -6.00 -2.04
CA ARG A 143 -0.31 -5.05 -3.10
C ARG A 143 0.29 -3.66 -2.90
N TRP A 144 0.49 -3.27 -1.64
CA TRP A 144 1.07 -2.00 -1.21
C TRP A 144 2.56 -1.84 -1.55
N LEU A 145 3.25 -2.89 -2.02
CA LEU A 145 4.61 -2.78 -2.57
C LEU A 145 4.65 -2.19 -4.00
N TRP A 146 3.48 -2.02 -4.64
CA TRP A 146 3.36 -1.45 -5.99
C TRP A 146 4.32 -2.11 -6.99
N ARG A 147 5.18 -1.32 -7.66
CA ARG A 147 6.14 -1.81 -8.66
C ARG A 147 7.18 -2.77 -8.06
N ASN A 148 7.55 -2.58 -6.80
CA ASN A 148 8.50 -3.47 -6.12
C ASN A 148 7.99 -4.91 -6.09
N ARG A 149 6.66 -5.11 -5.95
CA ARG A 149 6.04 -6.46 -6.00
C ARG A 149 6.29 -7.19 -7.32
N ILE A 150 6.33 -6.45 -8.44
CA ILE A 150 6.49 -7.03 -9.78
C ILE A 150 7.92 -7.54 -9.94
N GLY A 151 8.89 -6.78 -9.47
CA GLY A 151 10.32 -7.09 -9.58
C GLY A 151 10.86 -8.10 -8.55
N SER A 152 10.03 -8.60 -7.63
CA SER A 152 10.46 -9.61 -6.66
C SER A 152 10.28 -11.02 -7.18
N GLU A 153 11.18 -11.94 -6.81
CA GLU A 153 11.01 -13.38 -7.01
C GLU A 153 10.02 -13.96 -5.98
N SER A 154 10.22 -13.61 -4.71
CA SER A 154 9.39 -14.05 -3.59
C SER A 154 9.18 -12.89 -2.62
N ILE A 155 8.09 -12.99 -1.85
CA ILE A 155 7.72 -11.97 -0.86
C ILE A 155 7.24 -12.70 0.39
N GLN A 156 7.85 -12.38 1.53
CA GLN A 156 7.36 -12.74 2.85
C GLN A 156 6.66 -11.52 3.44
N VAL A 157 5.47 -11.70 4.02
CA VAL A 157 4.76 -10.64 4.77
C VAL A 157 4.62 -11.08 6.22
N THR A 158 5.03 -10.20 7.14
CA THR A 158 4.82 -10.36 8.58
C THR A 158 3.89 -9.25 9.07
N VAL A 159 2.84 -9.62 9.79
CA VAL A 159 1.93 -8.69 10.45
C VAL A 159 1.97 -8.96 11.96
N LYS A 160 2.22 -7.93 12.75
CA LYS A 160 2.17 -7.99 14.22
C LYS A 160 1.07 -7.09 14.74
N CYS A 161 0.40 -7.54 15.79
CA CYS A 161 -0.59 -6.74 16.52
C CYS A 161 -0.37 -6.94 18.02
N LYS A 162 -0.38 -5.86 18.79
CA LYS A 162 -0.30 -5.93 20.26
C LYS A 162 -1.71 -5.92 20.84
N LEU A 163 -2.09 -7.00 21.52
CA LEU A 163 -3.38 -7.18 22.18
C LEU A 163 -3.15 -7.55 23.64
N ASP A 164 -3.77 -6.82 24.57
CA ASP A 164 -3.69 -7.10 26.02
C ASP A 164 -2.26 -7.27 26.55
N GLY A 165 -1.33 -6.46 26.03
CA GLY A 165 0.08 -6.52 26.40
C GLY A 165 0.90 -7.57 25.64
N ASN A 166 0.28 -8.50 24.93
CA ASN A 166 0.94 -9.57 24.18
C ASN A 166 1.08 -9.23 22.70
N ILE A 167 2.22 -9.57 22.09
CA ILE A 167 2.43 -9.41 20.65
C ILE A 167 1.98 -10.71 19.97
N GLN A 168 0.93 -10.62 19.17
CA GLN A 168 0.58 -11.66 18.21
C GLN A 168 1.27 -11.35 16.88
N GLN A 169 1.74 -12.40 16.20
CA GLN A 169 2.48 -12.29 14.94
C GLN A 169 2.01 -13.35 13.97
N ILE A 170 1.83 -12.94 12.71
CA ILE A 170 1.55 -13.80 11.57
C ILE A 170 2.66 -13.58 10.56
N ALA A 171 3.32 -14.65 10.12
CA ALA A 171 4.32 -14.61 9.06
C ALA A 171 3.86 -15.53 7.93
N LEU A 172 3.84 -14.99 6.71
CA LEU A 172 3.32 -15.66 5.52
C LEU A 172 4.37 -15.59 4.42
N ASP A 173 4.78 -16.76 3.94
CA ASP A 173 5.77 -16.87 2.88
C ASP A 173 5.15 -16.88 1.49
N ASN A 174 5.95 -16.44 0.53
CA ASN A 174 5.63 -16.39 -0.88
C ASN A 174 4.22 -15.85 -1.18
N THR A 175 3.89 -14.70 -0.60
CA THR A 175 2.59 -14.03 -0.81
C THR A 175 2.46 -13.44 -2.21
N ARG A 176 3.57 -13.36 -2.94
CA ARG A 176 3.61 -12.99 -4.37
C ARG A 176 2.68 -13.86 -5.23
N THR A 177 2.49 -15.12 -4.88
CA THR A 177 1.63 -16.06 -5.63
C THR A 177 0.14 -15.80 -5.44
N MET A 178 -0.24 -14.97 -4.46
CA MET A 178 -1.65 -14.65 -4.24
C MET A 178 -2.23 -13.78 -5.35
N SER A 179 -3.51 -13.99 -5.61
CA SER A 179 -4.29 -13.22 -6.56
C SER A 179 -4.34 -11.74 -6.19
N LEU A 180 -4.20 -10.88 -7.20
CA LEU A 180 -4.47 -9.45 -7.10
C LEU A 180 -5.85 -9.07 -7.65
N ARG A 181 -6.61 -10.04 -8.17
CA ARG A 181 -7.87 -9.83 -8.89
C ARG A 181 -9.05 -10.59 -8.29
N ASN A 182 -8.79 -11.68 -7.58
CA ASN A 182 -9.82 -12.53 -7.00
C ASN A 182 -9.61 -12.70 -5.49
N PHE A 183 -10.56 -12.24 -4.67
CA PHE A 183 -10.50 -12.39 -3.22
C PHE A 183 -10.96 -13.77 -2.74
N ASP A 184 -11.59 -14.57 -3.60
CA ASP A 184 -12.18 -15.86 -3.25
C ASP A 184 -11.30 -17.04 -3.66
N GLU A 185 -10.17 -16.74 -4.30
CA GLU A 185 -9.16 -17.73 -4.66
C GLU A 185 -8.48 -18.27 -3.39
N GLN A 186 -8.56 -19.59 -3.20
CA GLN A 186 -7.95 -20.25 -2.05
C GLN A 186 -6.45 -20.01 -2.06
N SER A 187 -5.98 -19.28 -1.05
CA SER A 187 -4.57 -19.00 -0.85
C SER A 187 -4.01 -20.08 0.05
N GLU A 188 -3.55 -21.18 -0.55
CA GLU A 188 -3.01 -22.33 0.17
C GLU A 188 -1.98 -21.90 1.23
N GLY A 189 -2.22 -22.28 2.49
CA GLY A 189 -1.40 -21.90 3.64
C GLY A 189 -1.52 -20.46 4.15
N LYS A 190 -2.34 -19.59 3.52
CA LYS A 190 -2.50 -18.17 3.93
C LYS A 190 -3.88 -17.84 4.51
N SER A 191 -4.89 -18.68 4.31
CA SER A 191 -6.27 -18.41 4.72
C SER A 191 -6.43 -18.11 6.22
N GLU A 192 -5.74 -18.85 7.09
CA GLU A 192 -5.81 -18.62 8.55
C GLU A 192 -5.20 -17.28 8.94
N GLY A 193 -4.06 -16.91 8.35
CA GLY A 193 -3.44 -15.60 8.57
C GLY A 193 -4.32 -14.45 8.10
N ILE A 194 -4.97 -14.58 6.94
CA ILE A 194 -5.95 -13.60 6.44
C ILE A 194 -7.12 -13.47 7.42
N LYS A 195 -7.65 -14.60 7.90
CA LYS A 195 -8.76 -14.62 8.86
C LYS A 195 -8.37 -13.91 10.16
N GLN A 196 -7.22 -14.21 10.74
CA GLN A 196 -6.79 -13.58 11.99
C GLN A 196 -6.57 -12.07 11.83
N ILE A 197 -5.98 -11.60 10.72
CA ILE A 197 -5.85 -10.16 10.43
C ILE A 197 -7.23 -9.52 10.23
N THR A 198 -8.17 -10.24 9.60
CA THR A 198 -9.56 -9.79 9.44
C THR A 198 -10.21 -9.57 10.80
N ASP A 199 -10.07 -10.53 11.71
CA ASP A 199 -10.64 -10.46 13.07
C ASP A 199 -10.06 -9.26 13.85
N TRP A 200 -8.75 -8.99 13.73
CA TRP A 200 -8.14 -7.79 14.30
C TRP A 200 -8.74 -6.51 13.70
N ILE A 201 -8.85 -6.39 12.38
CA ILE A 201 -9.42 -5.20 11.74
C ILE A 201 -10.88 -5.01 12.16
N VAL A 202 -11.68 -6.07 12.21
CA VAL A 202 -13.08 -5.99 12.68
C VAL A 202 -13.15 -5.50 14.12
N SER A 203 -12.31 -6.02 15.02
CA SER A 203 -12.26 -5.59 16.42
C SER A 203 -11.93 -4.10 16.56
N GLY A 204 -10.98 -3.61 15.75
CA GLY A 204 -10.61 -2.19 15.73
C GLY A 204 -11.73 -1.30 15.20
N LEU A 205 -12.39 -1.71 14.10
CA LEU A 205 -13.50 -0.98 13.51
C LEU A 205 -14.74 -0.95 14.42
N LYS A 206 -14.97 -1.98 15.23
CA LYS A 206 -16.01 -1.99 16.27
C LYS A 206 -15.66 -1.15 17.50
N GLY A 207 -14.37 -0.87 17.71
CA GLY A 207 -13.88 -0.25 18.93
C GLY A 207 -13.77 -1.19 20.12
N ASP A 208 -13.82 -2.51 19.89
CA ASP A 208 -13.67 -3.53 20.94
C ASP A 208 -12.23 -3.56 21.50
N ALA A 209 -11.24 -3.20 20.68
CA ALA A 209 -9.84 -3.12 21.05
C ALA A 209 -9.09 -2.01 20.29
N PHE A 210 -8.00 -1.52 20.87
CA PHE A 210 -7.05 -0.67 20.15
C PHE A 210 -6.19 -1.53 19.22
N ILE A 211 -6.34 -1.34 17.91
CA ILE A 211 -5.65 -2.15 16.90
C ILE A 211 -4.64 -1.28 16.16
N MET A 212 -3.37 -1.69 16.24
CA MET A 212 -2.28 -1.15 15.46
C MET A 212 -1.51 -2.31 14.83
N LEU A 213 -1.64 -2.45 13.52
CA LEU A 213 -0.94 -3.45 12.73
C LEU A 213 0.46 -2.92 12.41
N GLN A 214 1.49 -3.67 12.75
CA GLN A 214 2.85 -3.45 12.26
C GLN A 214 3.06 -4.41 11.10
N VAL A 215 3.19 -3.88 9.89
CA VAL A 215 3.30 -4.66 8.66
C VAL A 215 4.72 -4.55 8.14
N GLU A 216 5.32 -5.70 7.86
CA GLU A 216 6.63 -5.83 7.21
C GLU A 216 6.49 -6.71 5.98
N ALA A 217 7.15 -6.34 4.89
CA ALA A 217 7.46 -7.25 3.80
C ALA A 217 8.97 -7.36 3.60
N LYS A 218 9.43 -8.57 3.32
CA LYS A 218 10.76 -8.85 2.77
C LYS A 218 10.58 -9.37 1.35
N ALA A 219 11.00 -8.57 0.39
CA ALA A 219 10.86 -8.81 -1.03
C ALA A 219 12.23 -9.14 -1.61
N TYR A 220 12.42 -10.37 -2.07
CA TYR A 220 13.66 -10.79 -2.72
C TYR A 220 13.67 -10.23 -4.14
N VAL A 221 14.44 -9.16 -4.39
CA VAL A 221 14.48 -8.45 -5.68
C VAL A 221 15.74 -8.77 -6.48
N GLY A 222 16.79 -9.26 -5.82
CA GLY A 222 18.09 -9.55 -6.41
C GLY A 222 19.13 -8.48 -6.10
N THR A 223 20.39 -8.88 -6.15
CA THR A 223 21.53 -8.07 -5.69
C THR A 223 21.65 -6.75 -6.47
N GLY A 224 21.73 -5.63 -5.75
CA GLY A 224 21.98 -4.31 -6.34
C GLY A 224 20.84 -3.75 -7.21
N GLN A 225 19.66 -4.38 -7.19
CA GLN A 225 18.55 -3.99 -8.06
C GLN A 225 17.91 -2.65 -7.65
N GLU A 226 17.31 -1.98 -8.64
CA GLU A 226 16.54 -0.76 -8.43
C GLU A 226 15.24 -1.05 -7.68
N VAL A 227 14.92 -0.17 -6.73
CA VAL A 227 13.68 -0.17 -5.98
C VAL A 227 12.93 1.14 -6.20
N TYR A 228 11.63 1.10 -5.99
CA TYR A 228 10.70 2.12 -6.47
C TYR A 228 9.94 2.75 -5.30
N PRO A 229 10.47 3.82 -4.69
CA PRO A 229 9.71 4.64 -3.75
C PRO A 229 8.64 5.47 -4.47
N SER A 230 7.80 6.20 -3.71
CA SER A 230 6.95 7.25 -4.28
C SER A 230 7.80 8.36 -4.91
N GLN A 231 7.26 8.98 -5.94
CA GLN A 231 7.85 10.17 -6.56
C GLN A 231 7.14 11.41 -6.01
N GLU A 232 7.91 12.41 -5.60
CA GLU A 232 7.43 13.75 -5.23
C GLU A 232 7.14 14.63 -6.46
#